data_AF-A0A673AID4-F1
#
_entry.id   AF-A0A673AID4-F1
#
_cell.length_a   1.000
_cell.length_b   1.000
_cell.length_c   1.000
_cell.angle_alpha   90.00
_cell.angle_beta   90.00
_cell.angle_gamma   90.00
#
_symmetry.space_group_name_H-M   'P 1'
#
loop_
_entity.id
_entity.type
_entity.pdbx_description
1 polymer ?
#
loop_
_entity_poly.entity_id
_entity_poly.type
_entity_poly.pdbx_seq_one_letter_code
_entity_poly.pdbx_strand_id
1 'polypeptide(L)'
;MISEFSIGKYLIFTSKKHNYLCVFCAGCRYVSKAAPKTQVECDYDGPAMKTQVPGPRSQELTKQLGEIQNVGAVNFFCNYNESRGNYLVDVDGNRMLDLYTQISSIPLGYNHPALIKLMAHPDNLSTIVNRPALGILPPGNFPEKLMESLLSVAPSGMTRVQTMACGSCSNENAYKAMFIWYRNKERGHNTPSAEDLSSCMVNQGPGCPDLSILSFMGGFHGRTLGCLATTHSKAIHKVDVPSLDWPIAPFPKLKYPLEEFARENAQEEARCLEEAEDQIVKWRHKGKPVAGIVIEPIQAEGGDNHASPEFFKSLRNIARKPYRIFNTWMGDPSKNLFLTEVLNVIRTENLLEEVTRSGKALLNGLYELQTQYPGILSRARGQGTFCAIDVCDDATRTSIILKARNKGVVLGGCGDRSIRFRPALVFKEYHVHLFLNIFNDVLAQHK
;
A
#
# COMPACT_ATOMS: atom_id res chain seq x y z
N MET A 1 18.23 53.62 24.49
CA MET A 1 17.72 54.47 23.38
C MET A 1 16.52 53.72 22.80
N ILE A 2 15.29 54.02 23.25
CA ILE A 2 14.40 55.08 22.72
C ILE A 2 14.06 54.75 21.25
N SER A 3 12.83 54.55 20.78
CA SER A 3 11.48 54.64 21.36
C SER A 3 10.44 54.14 20.34
N GLU A 4 9.26 53.84 20.90
CA GLU A 4 7.90 53.73 20.36
C GLU A 4 7.58 54.51 19.06
N PHE A 5 6.61 53.98 18.29
CA PHE A 5 5.39 54.73 17.97
C PHE A 5 4.19 53.78 17.76
N SER A 6 3.07 54.19 18.35
CA SER A 6 1.77 53.53 18.47
C SER A 6 0.71 54.21 17.58
N ILE A 7 -0.52 53.70 17.66
CA ILE A 7 -1.83 54.24 17.24
C ILE A 7 -2.23 53.78 15.82
N GLY A 8 -3.30 53.01 15.56
CA GLY A 8 -4.56 52.80 16.26
C GLY A 8 -5.70 53.44 15.46
N LYS A 9 -6.69 52.67 15.02
CA LYS A 9 -8.11 53.11 14.94
C LYS A 9 -9.08 51.97 14.58
N TYR A 10 -10.10 51.91 15.41
CA TYR A 10 -11.36 51.17 15.36
C TYR A 10 -12.17 51.40 14.08
N LEU A 11 -12.92 50.38 13.65
CA LEU A 11 -14.30 50.57 13.20
C LEU A 11 -15.16 49.37 13.59
N ILE A 12 -16.32 49.68 14.16
CA ILE A 12 -17.27 48.80 14.82
C ILE A 12 -18.62 48.85 14.06
N PHE A 13 -19.36 47.74 14.18
CA PHE A 13 -20.81 47.51 13.96
C PHE A 13 -21.36 47.43 12.51
N THR A 14 -22.00 46.31 12.18
CA THR A 14 -23.46 46.18 12.37
C THR A 14 -23.94 44.74 12.27
N SER A 15 -24.95 44.45 13.10
CA SER A 15 -25.61 43.16 13.26
C SER A 15 -26.66 42.92 12.17
N LYS A 16 -26.81 41.68 11.71
CA LYS A 16 -28.11 41.17 11.27
C LYS A 16 -28.33 39.75 11.78
N LYS A 17 -29.14 39.66 12.83
CA LYS A 17 -29.89 38.46 13.21
C LYS A 17 -30.79 38.05 12.05
N HIS A 18 -30.76 36.79 11.62
CA HIS A 18 -31.88 36.15 10.92
C HIS A 18 -32.17 34.82 11.62
N ASN A 19 -33.25 34.83 12.40
CA ASN A 19 -33.96 33.63 12.83
C ASN A 19 -34.63 33.02 11.60
N TYR A 20 -34.39 31.74 11.32
CA TYR A 20 -35.38 30.92 10.63
C TYR A 20 -35.49 29.55 11.30
N LEU A 21 -36.73 29.28 11.69
CA LEU A 21 -37.28 28.09 12.31
C LEU A 21 -36.92 26.81 11.54
N CYS A 22 -36.52 25.78 12.26
CA CYS A 22 -36.42 24.41 11.77
C CYS A 22 -37.83 23.81 11.74
N VAL A 23 -38.35 23.53 10.54
CA VAL A 23 -39.54 22.68 10.34
C VAL A 23 -39.08 21.45 9.58
N PHE A 24 -39.11 20.30 10.27
CA PHE A 24 -38.88 18.99 9.67
C PHE A 24 -40.06 18.65 8.74
N CYS A 25 -39.77 18.41 7.46
CA CYS A 25 -40.72 17.76 6.55
C CYS A 25 -39.99 16.71 5.72
N ALA A 26 -40.55 15.50 5.71
CA ALA A 26 -40.02 14.33 5.03
C ALA A 26 -40.11 14.47 3.50
N GLY A 27 -39.07 13.99 2.80
CA GLY A 27 -39.09 13.72 1.36
C GLY A 27 -38.58 14.86 0.48
N CYS A 28 -37.27 14.90 0.20
CA CYS A 28 -36.74 15.67 -0.92
C CYS A 28 -35.61 14.90 -1.61
N ARG A 29 -35.80 14.56 -2.89
CA ARG A 29 -34.77 13.95 -3.74
C ARG A 29 -33.65 14.97 -3.98
N TYR A 30 -32.41 14.56 -3.77
CA TYR A 30 -31.23 15.39 -4.00
C TYR A 30 -31.01 15.54 -5.52
N VAL A 31 -31.33 16.70 -6.08
CA VAL A 31 -30.97 17.05 -7.46
C VAL A 31 -29.69 17.89 -7.39
N SER A 32 -28.55 17.25 -7.67
CA SER A 32 -27.26 17.92 -7.76
C SER A 32 -27.24 18.85 -8.97
N LYS A 33 -26.90 20.13 -8.76
CA LYS A 33 -26.58 21.07 -9.85
C LYS A 33 -25.24 20.66 -10.46
N ALA A 34 -25.24 20.34 -11.75
CA ALA A 34 -24.04 20.00 -12.50
C ALA A 34 -23.01 21.13 -12.46
N ALA A 35 -21.83 20.84 -11.93
CA ALA A 35 -20.65 21.68 -12.08
C ALA A 35 -20.18 21.66 -13.55
N PRO A 36 -19.57 22.75 -14.07
CA PRO A 36 -19.06 22.76 -15.44
C PRO A 36 -17.95 21.71 -15.59
N LYS A 37 -18.11 20.76 -16.53
CA LYS A 37 -17.09 19.75 -16.87
C LYS A 37 -15.89 20.43 -17.55
N THR A 38 -14.86 20.79 -16.80
CA THR A 38 -13.61 21.37 -17.34
C THR A 38 -12.43 20.41 -17.43
N GLN A 39 -12.65 19.10 -17.30
CA GLN A 39 -11.66 18.08 -17.65
C GLN A 39 -12.40 16.95 -18.38
N VAL A 40 -11.81 16.44 -19.46
CA VAL A 40 -12.26 15.21 -20.10
C VAL A 40 -12.29 14.14 -19.01
N GLU A 41 -13.48 13.71 -18.58
CA GLU A 41 -13.63 12.62 -17.61
C GLU A 41 -13.05 11.37 -18.26
N CYS A 42 -11.87 10.98 -17.81
CA CYS A 42 -11.13 9.81 -18.31
C CYS A 42 -11.59 8.52 -17.63
N ASP A 43 -12.87 8.48 -17.27
CA ASP A 43 -13.48 7.45 -16.46
C ASP A 43 -14.85 7.07 -17.05
N TYR A 44 -15.39 5.93 -16.64
CA TYR A 44 -16.76 5.55 -16.99
C TYR A 44 -17.76 6.04 -15.93
N ASP A 45 -19.04 6.17 -16.31
CA ASP A 45 -20.10 6.59 -15.37
C ASP A 45 -20.47 5.49 -14.35
N GLY A 46 -20.14 4.22 -14.63
CA GLY A 46 -20.51 3.09 -13.77
C GLY A 46 -20.19 1.72 -14.37
N PRO A 47 -20.33 0.64 -13.58
CA PRO A 47 -20.14 -0.72 -14.05
C PRO A 47 -21.16 -1.11 -15.12
N ALA A 48 -20.81 -2.08 -15.96
CA ALA A 48 -21.70 -2.65 -16.96
C ALA A 48 -21.38 -4.14 -17.12
N MET A 49 -22.24 -4.99 -16.56
CA MET A 49 -22.06 -6.44 -16.56
C MET A 49 -22.82 -7.08 -17.73
N LYS A 50 -22.17 -8.02 -18.42
CA LYS A 50 -22.71 -8.81 -19.53
C LYS A 50 -22.81 -10.29 -19.19
N THR A 51 -21.90 -10.79 -18.36
CA THR A 51 -21.82 -12.20 -17.96
C THR A 51 -21.47 -12.31 -16.47
N GLN A 52 -21.57 -13.52 -15.93
CA GLN A 52 -20.90 -13.86 -14.68
C GLN A 52 -19.38 -13.80 -14.85
N VAL A 53 -18.64 -13.53 -13.77
CA VAL A 53 -17.17 -13.44 -13.78
C VAL A 53 -16.56 -14.59 -12.97
N PRO A 54 -15.70 -15.45 -13.56
CA PRO A 54 -15.18 -15.38 -14.93
C PRO A 54 -16.22 -15.80 -15.98
N GLY A 55 -16.28 -15.06 -17.09
CA GLY A 55 -17.13 -15.40 -18.22
C GLY A 55 -16.53 -16.50 -19.11
N PRO A 56 -17.27 -16.95 -20.15
CA PRO A 56 -16.85 -18.05 -21.01
C PRO A 56 -15.47 -17.84 -21.66
N ARG A 57 -15.14 -16.61 -22.09
CA ARG A 57 -13.86 -16.30 -22.70
C ARG A 57 -12.73 -16.36 -21.68
N SER A 58 -12.94 -15.81 -20.48
CA SER A 58 -11.98 -15.91 -19.38
C SER A 58 -11.71 -17.36 -18.98
N GLN A 59 -12.73 -18.22 -18.94
CA GLN A 59 -12.59 -19.64 -18.61
C GLN A 59 -11.77 -20.39 -19.67
N GLU A 60 -12.04 -20.14 -20.95
CA GLU A 60 -11.25 -20.73 -22.05
C GLU A 60 -9.78 -20.33 -21.97
N LEU A 61 -9.48 -19.04 -21.74
CA LEU A 61 -8.10 -18.57 -21.56
C LEU A 61 -7.43 -19.15 -20.30
N THR A 62 -8.20 -19.40 -19.24
CA THR A 62 -7.72 -20.05 -18.02
C THR A 62 -7.29 -21.48 -18.31
N LYS A 63 -8.08 -22.22 -19.10
CA LYS A 63 -7.74 -23.58 -19.53
C LYS A 63 -6.46 -23.59 -20.37
N GLN A 64 -6.35 -22.70 -21.36
CA GLN A 64 -5.17 -22.57 -22.21
C GLN A 64 -3.90 -22.25 -21.39
N LEU A 65 -3.99 -21.29 -20.46
CA LEU A 65 -2.87 -20.95 -19.60
C LEU A 65 -2.52 -22.09 -18.62
N GLY A 66 -3.53 -22.87 -18.21
CA GLY A 66 -3.39 -24.05 -17.35
C GLY A 66 -2.57 -25.19 -17.94
N GLU A 67 -2.45 -25.24 -19.27
CA GLU A 67 -1.55 -26.18 -19.96
C GLU A 67 -0.06 -25.79 -19.79
N ILE A 68 0.22 -24.54 -19.45
CA ILE A 68 1.57 -23.96 -19.43
C ILE A 68 2.04 -23.69 -18.00
N GLN A 69 1.14 -23.25 -17.12
CA GLN A 69 1.48 -22.91 -15.73
C GLN A 69 0.29 -23.09 -14.79
N ASN A 70 0.56 -23.06 -13.49
CA ASN A 70 -0.50 -23.09 -12.48
C ASN A 70 -1.39 -21.83 -12.57
N VAL A 71 -2.69 -22.04 -12.73
CA VAL A 71 -3.70 -20.99 -12.87
C VAL A 71 -4.61 -20.83 -11.65
N GLY A 72 -4.33 -21.51 -10.53
CA GLY A 72 -5.20 -21.50 -9.35
C GLY A 72 -5.43 -20.12 -8.72
N ALA A 73 -4.57 -19.13 -9.02
CA ALA A 73 -4.72 -17.75 -8.58
C ALA A 73 -5.39 -16.82 -9.60
N VAL A 74 -5.69 -17.30 -10.81
CA VAL A 74 -6.29 -16.48 -11.87
C VAL A 74 -7.77 -16.26 -11.57
N ASN A 75 -8.17 -14.99 -11.45
CA ASN A 75 -9.57 -14.62 -11.23
C ASN A 75 -10.39 -14.57 -12.52
N PHE A 76 -9.87 -13.88 -13.54
CA PHE A 76 -10.43 -13.70 -14.89
C PHE A 76 -9.37 -13.00 -15.77
N PHE A 77 -9.58 -12.95 -17.09
CA PHE A 77 -8.66 -12.29 -18.02
C PHE A 77 -9.14 -10.89 -18.35
N CYS A 78 -8.21 -9.94 -18.46
CA CYS A 78 -8.53 -8.51 -18.59
C CYS A 78 -8.34 -8.00 -20.02
N ASN A 79 -9.21 -7.10 -20.46
CA ASN A 79 -9.00 -6.25 -21.63
C ASN A 79 -8.51 -4.87 -21.17
N TYR A 80 -7.19 -4.74 -20.99
CA TYR A 80 -6.59 -3.49 -20.53
C TYR A 80 -6.74 -2.34 -21.53
N ASN A 81 -6.89 -2.59 -22.83
CA ASN A 81 -7.08 -1.52 -23.83
C ASN A 81 -8.40 -0.77 -23.61
N GLU A 82 -9.44 -1.47 -23.14
CA GLU A 82 -10.75 -0.90 -22.83
C GLU A 82 -10.89 -0.44 -21.36
N SER A 83 -9.92 -0.75 -20.50
CA SER A 83 -9.95 -0.33 -19.10
C SER A 83 -9.61 1.16 -19.00
N ARG A 84 -10.31 1.93 -18.17
CA ARG A 84 -10.09 3.39 -18.03
C ARG A 84 -10.41 3.85 -16.62
N GLY A 85 -9.58 4.76 -16.08
CA GLY A 85 -9.79 5.36 -14.76
C GLY A 85 -9.92 4.27 -13.69
N ASN A 86 -11.05 4.26 -12.98
CA ASN A 86 -11.32 3.31 -11.90
C ASN A 86 -11.99 2.01 -12.38
N TYR A 87 -12.14 1.78 -13.69
CA TYR A 87 -12.83 0.60 -14.22
C TYR A 87 -11.92 -0.35 -14.98
N LEU A 88 -11.97 -1.61 -14.56
CA LEU A 88 -11.33 -2.75 -15.21
C LEU A 88 -12.34 -3.44 -16.11
N VAL A 89 -11.96 -3.65 -17.38
CA VAL A 89 -12.75 -4.40 -18.35
C VAL A 89 -12.17 -5.79 -18.52
N ASP A 90 -13.00 -6.83 -18.47
CA ASP A 90 -12.57 -8.20 -18.74
C ASP A 90 -12.71 -8.58 -20.22
N VAL A 91 -12.17 -9.75 -20.61
CA VAL A 91 -12.25 -10.26 -21.99
C VAL A 91 -13.67 -10.66 -22.43
N ASP A 92 -14.60 -10.76 -21.49
CA ASP A 92 -16.02 -11.03 -21.73
C ASP A 92 -16.83 -9.73 -21.88
N GLY A 93 -16.17 -8.57 -21.77
CA GLY A 93 -16.74 -7.24 -21.93
C GLY A 93 -17.50 -6.74 -20.71
N ASN A 94 -17.32 -7.37 -19.54
CA ASN A 94 -17.78 -6.84 -18.26
C ASN A 94 -16.91 -5.65 -17.87
N ARG A 95 -17.54 -4.56 -17.45
CA ARG A 95 -16.88 -3.39 -16.88
C ARG A 95 -17.16 -3.31 -15.40
N MET A 96 -16.10 -3.36 -14.58
CA MET A 96 -16.19 -3.40 -13.13
C MET A 96 -15.44 -2.23 -12.51
N LEU A 97 -16.02 -1.61 -11.48
CA LEU A 97 -15.33 -0.64 -10.62
C LEU A 97 -14.26 -1.38 -9.79
N ASP A 98 -13.00 -1.01 -9.95
CA ASP A 98 -11.86 -1.71 -9.34
C ASP A 98 -11.37 -1.02 -8.07
N LEU A 99 -11.64 -1.62 -6.91
CA LEU A 99 -11.13 -1.20 -5.60
C LEU A 99 -9.98 -2.10 -5.13
N TYR A 100 -9.30 -2.81 -6.04
CA TYR A 100 -8.15 -3.65 -5.76
C TYR A 100 -6.89 -3.23 -6.55
N THR A 101 -7.06 -2.64 -7.73
CA THR A 101 -6.04 -1.97 -8.56
C THR A 101 -4.76 -2.77 -8.74
N GLN A 102 -4.92 -4.03 -9.16
CA GLN A 102 -3.80 -4.96 -9.37
C GLN A 102 -2.90 -5.07 -8.14
N ILE A 103 -3.52 -5.27 -6.97
CA ILE A 103 -2.84 -5.32 -5.67
C ILE A 103 -2.18 -3.97 -5.34
N SER A 104 -2.97 -2.89 -5.40
CA SER A 104 -2.54 -1.53 -5.03
C SER A 104 -1.36 -0.99 -5.84
N SER A 105 -1.23 -1.38 -7.12
CA SER A 105 -0.06 -1.05 -7.96
C SER A 105 -0.37 -0.09 -9.11
N ILE A 106 -1.64 0.25 -9.35
CA ILE A 106 -2.05 1.20 -10.37
C ILE A 106 -2.37 2.56 -9.71
N PRO A 107 -1.48 3.57 -9.80
CA PRO A 107 -1.65 4.82 -9.05
C PRO A 107 -2.75 5.73 -9.60
N LEU A 108 -2.82 5.92 -10.92
CA LEU A 108 -3.70 6.91 -11.57
C LEU A 108 -4.89 6.28 -12.30
N GLY A 109 -5.20 5.02 -12.00
CA GLY A 109 -6.18 4.25 -12.77
C GLY A 109 -5.65 3.79 -14.14
N TYR A 110 -6.50 3.09 -14.87
CA TYR A 110 -6.16 2.50 -16.16
C TYR A 110 -6.12 3.55 -17.28
N ASN A 111 -5.15 3.42 -18.18
CA ASN A 111 -5.05 4.23 -19.41
C ASN A 111 -5.16 5.75 -19.18
N HIS A 112 -4.56 6.25 -18.09
CA HIS A 112 -4.55 7.67 -17.79
C HIS A 112 -3.92 8.48 -18.95
N PRO A 113 -4.58 9.52 -19.48
CA PRO A 113 -4.11 10.21 -20.69
C PRO A 113 -2.72 10.82 -20.56
N ALA A 114 -2.37 11.33 -19.37
CA ALA A 114 -1.04 11.89 -19.14
C ALA A 114 0.05 10.82 -19.37
N LEU A 115 -0.20 9.58 -18.94
CA LEU A 115 0.73 8.47 -19.10
C LEU A 115 0.76 7.97 -20.55
N ILE A 116 -0.38 7.91 -21.24
CA ILE A 116 -0.43 7.58 -22.67
C ILE A 116 0.35 8.63 -23.48
N LYS A 117 0.13 9.92 -23.21
CA LYS A 117 0.83 11.02 -23.86
C LYS A 117 2.33 10.95 -23.62
N LEU A 118 2.75 10.64 -22.39
CA LEU A 118 4.16 10.44 -22.04
C LEU A 118 4.77 9.29 -22.84
N MET A 119 4.09 8.15 -22.93
CA MET A 119 4.57 6.97 -23.64
C MET A 119 4.61 7.15 -25.17
N ALA A 120 3.69 7.95 -25.72
CA ALA A 120 3.64 8.26 -27.15
C ALA A 120 4.62 9.36 -27.57
N HIS A 121 5.28 10.04 -26.62
CA HIS A 121 6.19 11.13 -26.94
C HIS A 121 7.49 10.60 -27.59
N PRO A 122 7.86 11.06 -28.81
CA PRO A 122 9.03 10.55 -29.53
C PRO A 122 10.33 10.60 -28.73
N ASP A 123 10.55 11.66 -27.95
CA ASP A 123 11.76 11.83 -27.13
C ASP A 123 11.93 10.75 -26.05
N ASN A 124 10.85 10.05 -25.68
CA ASN A 124 10.88 9.00 -24.67
C ASN A 124 11.16 7.61 -25.26
N LEU A 125 11.13 7.46 -26.59
CA LEU A 125 11.21 6.16 -27.26
C LEU A 125 12.50 5.40 -26.88
N SER A 126 13.64 6.09 -26.86
CA SER A 126 14.93 5.49 -26.50
C SER A 126 14.95 4.95 -25.07
N THR A 127 14.29 5.63 -24.13
CA THR A 127 14.17 5.21 -22.72
C THR A 127 13.25 4.00 -22.57
N ILE A 128 12.25 3.87 -23.44
CA ILE A 128 11.26 2.79 -23.41
C ILE A 128 11.85 1.50 -24.00
N VAL A 129 12.53 1.59 -25.14
CA VAL A 129 13.01 0.40 -25.88
C VAL A 129 14.34 -0.13 -25.38
N ASN A 130 15.16 0.70 -24.73
CA ASN A 130 16.46 0.29 -24.20
C ASN A 130 16.40 0.05 -22.69
N ARG A 131 17.15 -0.94 -22.22
CA ARG A 131 17.26 -1.27 -20.80
C ARG A 131 18.73 -1.22 -20.35
N PRO A 132 19.21 -0.08 -19.84
CA PRO A 132 20.62 0.08 -19.46
C PRO A 132 20.95 -0.70 -18.19
N ALA A 133 22.20 -1.14 -18.07
CA ALA A 133 22.77 -1.59 -16.80
C ALA A 133 23.07 -0.36 -15.93
N LEU A 134 22.05 0.12 -15.20
CA LEU A 134 22.07 1.41 -14.50
C LEU A 134 23.25 1.62 -13.53
N GLY A 135 23.80 0.55 -12.95
CA GLY A 135 24.94 0.64 -12.06
C GLY A 135 26.27 0.98 -12.74
N ILE A 136 26.36 0.87 -14.07
CA ILE A 136 27.61 1.05 -14.84
C ILE A 136 27.45 1.95 -16.08
N LEU A 137 26.28 1.95 -16.72
CA LEU A 137 26.00 2.67 -17.97
C LEU A 137 24.67 3.42 -17.87
N PRO A 138 24.52 4.37 -16.91
CA PRO A 138 23.29 5.14 -16.79
C PRO A 138 23.11 6.11 -17.97
N PRO A 139 21.86 6.43 -18.35
CA PRO A 139 21.61 7.48 -19.34
C PRO A 139 21.98 8.85 -18.79
N GLY A 140 22.33 9.80 -19.67
CA GLY A 140 22.86 11.11 -19.27
C GLY A 140 21.91 11.97 -18.43
N ASN A 141 20.60 11.72 -18.49
CA ASN A 141 19.56 12.42 -17.72
C ASN A 141 19.12 11.67 -16.45
N PHE A 142 19.81 10.58 -16.07
CA PHE A 142 19.40 9.75 -14.95
C PHE A 142 19.40 10.50 -13.59
N PRO A 143 20.41 11.32 -13.24
CA PRO A 143 20.40 12.07 -11.99
C PRO A 143 19.21 13.04 -11.88
N GLU A 144 18.92 13.79 -12.93
CA GLU A 144 17.80 14.74 -12.98
C GLU A 144 16.47 13.98 -12.81
N LYS A 145 16.30 12.84 -13.49
CA LYS A 145 15.10 12.02 -13.35
C LYS A 145 14.90 11.49 -11.94
N LEU A 146 15.98 11.12 -11.23
CA LEU A 146 15.89 10.73 -9.82
C LEU A 146 15.53 11.91 -8.91
N MET A 147 16.04 13.10 -9.21
CA MET A 147 15.72 14.34 -8.49
C MET A 147 14.25 14.74 -8.66
N GLU A 148 13.75 14.72 -9.90
CA GLU A 148 12.36 15.05 -10.24
C GLU A 148 11.34 14.04 -9.70
N SER A 149 11.75 12.77 -9.55
CA SER A 149 10.89 11.68 -9.08
C SER A 149 11.13 11.33 -7.61
N LEU A 150 11.96 10.31 -7.34
CA LEU A 150 12.10 9.69 -6.02
C LEU A 150 12.63 10.65 -4.95
N LEU A 151 13.60 11.51 -5.29
CA LEU A 151 14.19 12.44 -4.32
C LEU A 151 13.31 13.66 -4.06
N SER A 152 12.38 13.99 -4.97
CA SER A 152 11.38 15.05 -4.74
C SER A 152 10.34 14.68 -3.66
N VAL A 153 10.29 13.40 -3.27
CA VAL A 153 9.43 12.86 -2.20
C VAL A 153 10.27 12.11 -1.14
N ALA A 154 11.55 12.46 -1.01
CA ALA A 154 12.46 11.82 -0.07
C ALA A 154 11.96 11.96 1.38
N PRO A 155 11.93 10.87 2.17
CA PRO A 155 11.64 10.93 3.60
C PRO A 155 12.66 11.80 4.35
N SER A 156 12.21 12.45 5.43
CA SER A 156 13.09 13.29 6.25
C SER A 156 14.33 12.54 6.74
N GLY A 157 15.51 13.12 6.52
CA GLY A 157 16.81 12.54 6.87
C GLY A 157 17.37 11.52 5.87
N MET A 158 16.64 11.15 4.82
CA MET A 158 17.12 10.25 3.76
C MET A 158 17.48 11.03 2.50
N THR A 159 18.76 11.31 2.30
CA THR A 159 19.26 12.14 1.17
C THR A 159 19.76 11.33 -0.03
N ARG A 160 19.62 10.00 0.00
CA ARG A 160 20.14 9.09 -1.03
C ARG A 160 19.05 8.11 -1.43
N VAL A 161 19.08 7.71 -2.69
CA VAL A 161 18.18 6.70 -3.25
C VAL A 161 19.00 5.63 -3.98
N GLN A 162 18.57 4.38 -3.82
CA GLN A 162 19.05 3.24 -4.58
C GLN A 162 17.82 2.58 -5.19
N THR A 163 17.73 2.60 -6.52
CA THR A 163 16.58 2.06 -7.26
C THR A 163 16.64 0.54 -7.37
N MET A 164 15.48 -0.10 -7.47
CA MET A 164 15.28 -1.56 -7.49
C MET A 164 14.07 -1.87 -8.36
N ALA A 165 13.97 -3.10 -8.90
CA ALA A 165 12.93 -3.44 -9.87
C ALA A 165 11.60 -3.88 -9.24
N CYS A 166 11.60 -4.37 -8.00
CA CYS A 166 10.39 -4.79 -7.30
C CYS A 166 10.55 -4.68 -5.77
N GLY A 167 9.46 -4.91 -5.03
CA GLY A 167 9.46 -4.86 -3.56
C GLY A 167 10.43 -5.87 -2.92
N SER A 168 10.46 -7.12 -3.40
CA SER A 168 11.33 -8.15 -2.83
C SER A 168 12.81 -7.79 -2.95
N CYS A 169 13.29 -7.40 -4.14
CA CYS A 169 14.71 -7.04 -4.29
C CYS A 169 15.04 -5.71 -3.58
N SER A 170 14.06 -4.83 -3.38
CA SER A 170 14.21 -3.65 -2.50
C SER A 170 14.52 -4.07 -1.07
N ASN A 171 13.72 -4.98 -0.50
CA ASN A 171 13.92 -5.48 0.86
C ASN A 171 15.19 -6.32 1.02
N GLU A 172 15.48 -7.26 0.12
CA GLU A 172 16.73 -8.05 0.16
C GLU A 172 17.97 -7.15 0.17
N ASN A 173 17.99 -6.09 -0.65
CA ASN A 173 19.12 -5.18 -0.70
C ASN A 173 19.15 -4.24 0.50
N ALA A 174 18.00 -3.86 1.06
CA ALA A 174 17.92 -3.18 2.35
C ALA A 174 18.49 -4.04 3.50
N TYR A 175 18.23 -5.35 3.52
CA TYR A 175 18.78 -6.26 4.52
C TYR A 175 20.29 -6.39 4.37
N LYS A 176 20.80 -6.57 3.14
CA LYS A 176 22.24 -6.52 2.88
C LYS A 176 22.87 -5.21 3.35
N ALA A 177 22.18 -4.07 3.22
CA ALA A 177 22.62 -2.79 3.79
C ALA A 177 22.90 -2.87 5.27
N MET A 178 21.92 -3.43 5.98
CA MET A 178 21.87 -3.48 7.42
C MET A 178 23.02 -4.37 7.89
N PHE A 179 23.21 -5.53 7.25
CA PHE A 179 24.31 -6.44 7.54
C PHE A 179 25.69 -5.83 7.26
N ILE A 180 25.89 -5.25 6.08
CA ILE A 180 27.17 -4.61 5.71
C ILE A 180 27.49 -3.49 6.68
N TRP A 181 26.51 -2.63 6.99
CA TRP A 181 26.71 -1.55 7.94
C TRP A 181 27.03 -2.08 9.34
N TYR A 182 26.29 -3.09 9.81
CA TYR A 182 26.49 -3.66 11.15
C TYR A 182 27.91 -4.20 11.28
N ARG A 183 28.38 -4.97 10.29
CA ARG A 183 29.78 -5.46 10.25
C ARG A 183 30.81 -4.35 10.11
N ASN A 184 30.54 -3.30 9.33
CA ASN A 184 31.45 -2.16 9.23
C ASN A 184 31.57 -1.39 10.55
N LYS A 185 30.48 -1.29 11.31
CA LYS A 185 30.48 -0.71 12.65
C LYS A 185 31.30 -1.56 13.62
N GLU A 186 31.20 -2.89 13.57
CA GLU A 186 32.01 -3.78 14.41
C GLU A 186 33.49 -3.76 14.04
N ARG A 187 33.82 -3.70 12.75
CA ARG A 187 35.22 -3.66 12.29
C ARG A 187 35.91 -2.30 12.47
N GLY A 188 35.16 -1.20 12.66
CA GLY A 188 35.72 0.12 12.94
C GLY A 188 36.55 0.73 11.80
N HIS A 189 35.95 1.00 10.64
CA HIS A 189 36.59 1.54 9.41
C HIS A 189 37.68 0.67 8.75
N ASN A 190 38.00 -0.49 9.32
CA ASN A 190 38.91 -1.45 8.71
C ASN A 190 38.25 -2.16 7.51
N THR A 191 39.07 -2.52 6.52
CA THR A 191 38.67 -3.41 5.42
C THR A 191 38.39 -4.82 5.94
N PRO A 192 37.57 -5.64 5.25
CA PRO A 192 37.43 -7.07 5.57
C PRO A 192 38.80 -7.76 5.65
N SER A 193 38.95 -8.71 6.59
CA SER A 193 40.18 -9.49 6.74
C SER A 193 40.35 -10.51 5.61
N ALA A 194 41.54 -11.10 5.46
CA ALA A 194 41.75 -12.21 4.52
C ALA A 194 40.84 -13.42 4.84
N GLU A 195 40.57 -13.66 6.13
CA GLU A 195 39.65 -14.71 6.59
C GLU A 195 38.18 -14.38 6.27
N ASP A 196 37.76 -13.12 6.44
CA ASP A 196 36.43 -12.67 6.00
C ASP A 196 36.26 -12.94 4.48
N LEU A 197 37.30 -12.66 3.68
CA LEU A 197 37.26 -12.83 2.22
C LEU A 197 37.29 -14.30 1.78
N SER A 198 38.05 -15.17 2.45
CA SER A 198 38.13 -16.58 2.09
C SER A 198 36.90 -17.38 2.55
N SER A 199 36.43 -17.15 3.78
CA SER A 199 35.29 -17.87 4.36
C SER A 199 33.94 -17.50 3.71
N CYS A 200 33.77 -16.25 3.25
CA CYS A 200 32.51 -15.84 2.62
C CYS A 200 32.24 -16.57 1.29
N MET A 201 33.30 -16.94 0.56
CA MET A 201 33.19 -17.63 -0.74
C MET A 201 32.65 -19.06 -0.61
N VAL A 202 32.65 -19.61 0.60
CA VAL A 202 32.15 -20.96 0.92
C VAL A 202 31.03 -20.93 1.96
N ASN A 203 30.36 -19.78 2.12
CA ASN A 203 29.22 -19.57 3.02
C ASN A 203 29.51 -19.82 4.51
N GLN A 204 30.72 -19.53 4.98
CA GLN A 204 31.14 -19.72 6.37
C GLN A 204 31.47 -18.41 7.07
N GLY A 205 31.42 -18.41 8.41
CA GLY A 205 31.94 -17.32 9.23
C GLY A 205 33.48 -17.28 9.22
N PRO A 206 34.09 -16.11 9.46
CA PRO A 206 33.47 -14.83 9.80
C PRO A 206 32.93 -14.02 8.60
N GLY A 207 33.24 -14.43 7.37
CA GLY A 207 32.89 -13.74 6.14
C GLY A 207 31.39 -13.68 5.84
N CYS A 208 30.67 -14.77 6.14
CA CYS A 208 29.22 -14.83 6.19
C CYS A 208 28.78 -14.81 7.66
N PRO A 209 28.39 -13.63 8.21
CA PRO A 209 28.02 -13.54 9.61
C PRO A 209 26.63 -14.10 9.88
N ASP A 210 26.43 -14.62 11.08
CA ASP A 210 25.12 -15.11 11.55
C ASP A 210 24.27 -13.95 12.11
N LEU A 211 24.09 -12.88 11.33
CA LEU A 211 23.24 -11.74 11.71
C LEU A 211 21.76 -12.05 11.44
N SER A 212 20.88 -11.31 12.12
CA SER A 212 19.43 -11.45 11.93
C SER A 212 18.71 -10.15 11.61
N ILE A 213 17.53 -10.26 11.00
CA ILE A 213 16.56 -9.16 10.84
C ILE A 213 15.34 -9.48 11.71
N LEU A 214 14.97 -8.55 12.58
CA LEU A 214 13.72 -8.65 13.35
C LEU A 214 12.54 -8.26 12.45
N SER A 215 11.52 -9.10 12.45
CA SER A 215 10.28 -8.92 11.70
C SER A 215 9.07 -9.14 12.60
N PHE A 216 7.87 -8.86 12.09
CA PHE A 216 6.63 -8.92 12.88
C PHE A 216 5.66 -9.98 12.35
N MET A 217 4.98 -10.69 13.26
CA MET A 217 3.89 -11.59 12.92
C MET A 217 2.82 -10.85 12.11
N GLY A 218 2.27 -11.47 11.05
CA GLY A 218 1.37 -10.83 10.09
C GLY A 218 2.07 -10.05 8.97
N GLY A 219 3.37 -9.78 9.07
CA GLY A 219 4.09 -8.98 8.06
C GLY A 219 4.21 -9.68 6.70
N PHE A 220 4.33 -8.90 5.61
CA PHE A 220 4.62 -9.40 4.27
C PHE A 220 5.66 -8.52 3.57
N HIS A 221 6.83 -9.09 3.29
CA HIS A 221 7.98 -8.35 2.78
C HIS A 221 8.52 -8.91 1.46
N GLY A 222 7.81 -9.87 0.85
CA GLY A 222 8.16 -10.50 -0.42
C GLY A 222 8.32 -12.02 -0.29
N ARG A 223 8.72 -12.66 -1.38
CA ARG A 223 8.75 -14.13 -1.49
C ARG A 223 10.11 -14.73 -1.88
N THR A 224 11.14 -13.90 -2.09
CA THR A 224 12.53 -14.39 -2.15
C THR A 224 12.97 -14.84 -0.76
N LEU A 225 13.96 -15.73 -0.63
CA LEU A 225 14.25 -16.42 0.63
C LEU A 225 14.47 -15.49 1.84
N GLY A 226 15.21 -14.39 1.70
CA GLY A 226 15.43 -13.43 2.79
C GLY A 226 14.16 -12.63 3.12
N CYS A 227 13.43 -12.19 2.10
CA CYS A 227 12.10 -11.59 2.28
C CYS A 227 11.08 -12.54 2.91
N LEU A 228 11.16 -13.83 2.58
CA LEU A 228 10.24 -14.84 3.06
C LEU A 228 10.50 -15.21 4.52
N ALA A 229 11.77 -15.19 4.96
CA ALA A 229 12.14 -15.33 6.36
C ALA A 229 11.50 -14.23 7.25
N THR A 230 11.31 -13.05 6.68
CA THR A 230 10.69 -11.89 7.37
C THR A 230 9.20 -11.73 7.08
N THR A 231 8.61 -12.62 6.27
CA THR A 231 7.16 -12.65 5.98
C THR A 231 6.47 -13.66 6.88
N HIS A 232 5.34 -13.29 7.48
CA HIS A 232 4.55 -14.12 8.40
C HIS A 232 3.05 -13.93 8.19
N SER A 233 2.62 -13.83 6.92
CA SER A 233 1.24 -13.49 6.58
C SER A 233 0.29 -14.69 6.45
N LYS A 234 0.66 -15.74 5.73
CA LYS A 234 -0.15 -16.96 5.53
C LYS A 234 0.74 -18.20 5.44
N ALA A 235 0.26 -19.33 5.97
CA ALA A 235 1.01 -20.58 5.96
C ALA A 235 1.40 -21.03 4.54
N ILE A 236 0.47 -20.91 3.57
CA ILE A 236 0.70 -21.29 2.16
C ILE A 236 1.81 -20.46 1.48
N HIS A 237 2.20 -19.31 2.04
CA HIS A 237 3.33 -18.54 1.53
C HIS A 237 4.67 -19.13 1.97
N LYS A 238 4.71 -19.87 3.08
CA LYS A 238 5.96 -20.29 3.76
C LYS A 238 6.20 -21.79 3.79
N VAL A 239 5.14 -22.59 3.81
CA VAL A 239 5.22 -24.05 3.91
C VAL A 239 6.14 -24.61 2.81
N ASP A 240 6.92 -25.64 3.15
CA ASP A 240 7.87 -26.33 2.27
C ASP A 240 9.08 -25.51 1.76
N VAL A 241 9.27 -24.27 2.23
CA VAL A 241 10.43 -23.44 1.87
C VAL A 241 11.40 -23.30 3.05
N PRO A 242 12.71 -23.60 2.87
CA PRO A 242 13.73 -23.33 3.88
C PRO A 242 13.70 -21.87 4.36
N SER A 243 14.01 -21.65 5.63
CA SER A 243 13.96 -20.32 6.23
C SER A 243 15.18 -20.02 7.08
N LEU A 244 15.28 -18.77 7.51
CA LEU A 244 16.32 -18.29 8.40
C LEU A 244 15.73 -18.22 9.80
N ASP A 245 16.41 -18.83 10.76
CA ASP A 245 16.09 -18.67 12.18
C ASP A 245 16.44 -17.23 12.55
N TRP A 246 15.44 -16.33 12.53
CA TRP A 246 15.50 -14.89 12.84
C TRP A 246 14.37 -14.48 13.81
N PRO A 247 14.50 -13.37 14.55
CA PRO A 247 13.49 -12.93 15.51
C PRO A 247 12.16 -12.55 14.86
N ILE A 248 11.07 -12.94 15.51
CA ILE A 248 9.71 -12.59 15.14
C ILE A 248 9.04 -11.99 16.38
N ALA A 249 8.66 -10.71 16.31
CA ALA A 249 7.91 -10.02 17.34
C ALA A 249 6.40 -10.02 17.02
N PRO A 250 5.51 -9.91 18.01
CA PRO A 250 4.08 -9.71 17.73
C PRO A 250 3.82 -8.31 17.17
N PHE A 251 2.88 -8.20 16.22
CA PHE A 251 2.30 -6.91 15.82
C PHE A 251 1.02 -6.66 16.64
N PRO A 252 0.74 -5.43 17.10
CA PRO A 252 -0.44 -5.13 17.93
C PRO A 252 -1.76 -5.54 17.27
N LYS A 253 -2.61 -6.26 18.00
CA LYS A 253 -3.98 -6.58 17.55
C LYS A 253 -5.00 -5.68 18.23
N LEU A 254 -5.26 -4.51 17.63
CA LEU A 254 -6.19 -3.53 18.17
C LEU A 254 -7.63 -4.07 18.25
N LYS A 255 -8.31 -3.75 19.37
CA LYS A 255 -9.75 -3.89 19.55
C LYS A 255 -10.46 -2.65 19.03
N TYR A 256 -11.67 -2.84 18.52
CA TYR A 256 -12.50 -1.81 17.89
C TYR A 256 -13.91 -1.84 18.50
N PRO A 257 -14.63 -0.71 18.62
CA PRO A 257 -14.21 0.66 18.23
C PRO A 257 -13.02 1.20 19.02
N LEU A 258 -12.15 2.01 18.41
CA LEU A 258 -10.87 2.40 19.01
C LEU A 258 -11.07 3.23 20.29
N GLU A 259 -12.10 4.05 20.31
CA GLU A 259 -12.46 4.95 21.40
C GLU A 259 -12.88 4.18 22.66
N GLU A 260 -13.49 3.02 22.50
CA GLU A 260 -13.94 2.17 23.61
C GLU A 260 -12.80 1.34 24.23
N PHE A 261 -11.77 1.02 23.43
CA PHE A 261 -10.68 0.13 23.84
C PHE A 261 -9.32 0.83 23.92
N ALA A 262 -9.30 2.16 24.12
CA ALA A 262 -8.07 2.95 24.10
C ALA A 262 -7.02 2.45 25.11
N ARG A 263 -7.44 2.03 26.31
CA ARG A 263 -6.54 1.51 27.35
C ARG A 263 -5.97 0.14 26.97
N GLU A 264 -6.82 -0.78 26.54
CA GLU A 264 -6.44 -2.13 26.13
C GLU A 264 -5.49 -2.08 24.92
N ASN A 265 -5.77 -1.20 23.97
CA ASN A 265 -4.94 -0.98 22.79
C ASN A 265 -3.56 -0.43 23.16
N ALA A 266 -3.48 0.55 24.08
CA ALA A 266 -2.21 1.06 24.58
C ALA A 266 -1.40 -0.02 25.32
N GLN A 267 -2.06 -0.88 26.10
CA GLN A 267 -1.41 -2.01 26.79
C GLN A 267 -0.89 -3.06 25.80
N GLU A 268 -1.66 -3.38 24.76
CA GLU A 268 -1.23 -4.31 23.71
C GLU A 268 -0.05 -3.78 22.90
N GLU A 269 -0.06 -2.49 22.55
CA GLU A 269 1.08 -1.86 21.87
C GLU A 269 2.34 -1.85 22.75
N ALA A 270 2.21 -1.54 24.04
CA ALA A 270 3.31 -1.56 24.98
C ALA A 270 3.91 -2.97 25.12
N ARG A 271 3.06 -3.99 25.26
CA ARG A 271 3.49 -5.40 25.31
C ARG A 271 4.27 -5.80 24.05
N CYS A 272 3.78 -5.43 22.87
CA CYS A 272 4.48 -5.75 21.61
C CYS A 272 5.85 -5.05 21.50
N LEU A 273 5.98 -3.83 22.03
CA LEU A 273 7.26 -3.11 22.07
C LEU A 273 8.26 -3.76 23.03
N GLU A 274 7.81 -4.14 24.23
CA GLU A 274 8.61 -4.86 25.21
C GLU A 274 9.13 -6.19 24.63
N GLU A 275 8.26 -6.97 24.00
CA GLU A 275 8.66 -8.22 23.35
C GLU A 275 9.63 -8.01 22.18
N ALA A 276 9.48 -6.91 21.41
CA ALA A 276 10.42 -6.59 20.35
C ALA A 276 11.82 -6.27 20.91
N GLU A 277 11.91 -5.56 22.04
CA GLU A 277 13.16 -5.28 22.73
C GLU A 277 13.79 -6.55 23.32
N ASP A 278 12.99 -7.40 23.97
CA ASP A 278 13.42 -8.69 24.48
C ASP A 278 13.98 -9.60 23.40
N GLN A 279 13.38 -9.61 22.21
CA GLN A 279 13.91 -10.35 21.07
C GLN A 279 15.29 -9.83 20.67
N ILE A 280 15.52 -8.51 20.63
CA ILE A 280 16.84 -7.95 20.30
C ILE A 280 17.91 -8.42 21.29
N VAL A 281 17.60 -8.40 22.59
CA VAL A 281 18.51 -8.85 23.66
C VAL A 281 18.76 -10.36 23.56
N LYS A 282 17.69 -11.16 23.46
CA LYS A 282 17.74 -12.62 23.34
C LYS A 282 18.60 -13.07 22.17
N TRP A 283 18.44 -12.45 21.00
CA TRP A 283 19.15 -12.81 19.78
C TRP A 283 20.63 -12.44 19.82
N ARG A 284 20.96 -11.32 20.49
CA ARG A 284 22.35 -10.99 20.80
C ARG A 284 23.01 -12.05 21.67
N HIS A 285 22.33 -12.57 22.70
CA HIS A 285 22.86 -13.64 23.55
C HIS A 285 23.01 -14.99 22.83
N LYS A 286 22.22 -15.23 21.78
CA LYS A 286 22.36 -16.41 20.91
C LYS A 286 23.56 -16.34 19.94
N GLY A 287 24.34 -15.25 19.96
CA GLY A 287 25.39 -15.02 18.97
C GLY A 287 24.85 -14.62 17.58
N LYS A 288 23.56 -14.30 17.49
CA LYS A 288 22.88 -13.92 16.24
C LYS A 288 22.31 -12.49 16.32
N PRO A 289 23.14 -11.45 16.42
CA PRO A 289 22.64 -10.12 16.75
C PRO A 289 21.74 -9.55 15.64
N VAL A 290 20.73 -8.78 16.07
CA VAL A 290 19.78 -8.10 15.18
C VAL A 290 20.45 -6.90 14.52
N ALA A 291 20.66 -6.99 13.21
CA ALA A 291 21.26 -5.92 12.41
C ALA A 291 20.24 -4.85 11.97
N GLY A 292 18.96 -5.20 11.93
CA GLY A 292 17.89 -4.29 11.52
C GLY A 292 16.49 -4.81 11.86
N ILE A 293 15.53 -3.90 11.79
CA ILE A 293 14.09 -4.17 11.99
C ILE A 293 13.37 -3.84 10.68
N VAL A 294 12.48 -4.72 10.23
CA VAL A 294 11.59 -4.49 9.10
C VAL A 294 10.13 -4.51 9.58
N ILE A 295 9.36 -3.50 9.17
CA ILE A 295 7.95 -3.35 9.57
C ILE A 295 7.17 -2.54 8.51
N GLU A 296 5.90 -2.89 8.30
CA GLU A 296 4.94 -2.11 7.53
C GLU A 296 4.21 -1.09 8.42
N PRO A 297 3.99 0.17 7.97
CA PRO A 297 3.18 1.14 8.72
C PRO A 297 1.72 0.71 8.93
N ILE A 298 1.17 -0.07 8.00
CA ILE A 298 -0.09 -0.82 8.13
C ILE A 298 0.18 -2.17 7.46
N GLN A 299 0.07 -3.27 8.19
CA GLN A 299 0.33 -4.60 7.60
C GLN A 299 -0.76 -4.93 6.60
N ALA A 300 -0.43 -5.17 5.33
CA ALA A 300 -1.43 -5.36 4.29
C ALA A 300 -1.91 -6.81 4.18
N GLU A 301 -1.05 -7.71 3.70
CA GLU A 301 -1.43 -9.12 3.44
C GLU A 301 -1.86 -9.86 4.70
N GLY A 302 -1.28 -9.51 5.86
CA GLY A 302 -1.61 -10.06 7.17
C GLY A 302 -2.98 -9.69 7.72
N GLY A 303 -3.76 -8.86 7.02
CA GLY A 303 -5.13 -8.54 7.40
C GLY A 303 -5.38 -7.07 7.74
N ASP A 304 -4.73 -6.12 7.05
CA ASP A 304 -4.91 -4.68 7.28
C ASP A 304 -4.76 -4.33 8.78
N ASN A 305 -3.66 -4.75 9.41
CA ASN A 305 -3.43 -4.50 10.84
C ASN A 305 -2.83 -3.10 11.02
N HIS A 306 -3.50 -2.27 11.82
CA HIS A 306 -3.07 -0.91 12.17
C HIS A 306 -2.43 -0.88 13.56
N ALA A 307 -1.56 0.09 13.79
CA ALA A 307 -1.05 0.48 15.11
C ALA A 307 -0.99 2.01 15.20
N SER A 308 -0.91 2.55 16.40
CA SER A 308 -0.86 3.98 16.65
C SER A 308 0.45 4.61 16.14
N PRO A 309 0.47 5.91 15.81
CA PRO A 309 1.70 6.61 15.52
C PRO A 309 2.75 6.52 16.65
N GLU A 310 2.30 6.48 17.91
CA GLU A 310 3.19 6.38 19.08
C GLU A 310 3.90 5.03 19.17
N PHE A 311 3.23 3.94 18.77
CA PHE A 311 3.88 2.63 18.62
C PHE A 311 5.08 2.70 17.66
N PHE A 312 4.91 3.28 16.47
CA PHE A 312 5.99 3.38 15.49
C PHE A 312 7.12 4.32 15.92
N LYS A 313 6.81 5.43 16.59
CA LYS A 313 7.83 6.33 17.17
C LYS A 313 8.64 5.62 18.25
N SER A 314 7.98 4.87 19.11
CA SER A 314 8.63 4.09 20.18
C SER A 314 9.51 3.00 19.59
N LEU A 315 9.01 2.24 18.61
CA LEU A 315 9.81 1.24 17.90
C LEU A 315 11.02 1.87 17.17
N ARG A 316 10.87 3.07 16.60
CA ARG A 316 11.99 3.79 15.99
C ARG A 316 13.07 4.15 17.02
N ASN A 317 12.68 4.51 18.24
CA ASN A 317 13.63 4.80 19.32
C ASN A 317 14.43 3.56 19.72
N ILE A 318 13.80 2.39 19.73
CA ILE A 318 14.47 1.09 19.93
C ILE A 318 15.55 0.84 18.84
N ALA A 319 15.34 1.31 17.60
CA ALA A 319 16.13 0.91 16.42
C ALA A 319 17.41 1.74 16.06
N ARG A 320 17.71 2.88 16.70
CA ARG A 320 18.48 3.98 16.04
C ARG A 320 20.03 3.84 15.99
N LYS A 321 20.65 3.23 14.94
CA LYS A 321 22.07 3.43 14.44
C LYS A 321 22.23 3.13 12.86
N PRO A 322 23.14 3.79 12.04
CA PRO A 322 23.06 4.08 10.53
C PRO A 322 23.40 3.00 9.40
N TYR A 323 23.75 3.30 8.08
CA TYR A 323 23.68 2.36 6.85
C TYR A 323 24.60 2.57 5.56
N ARG A 324 24.71 1.61 4.54
CA ARG A 324 25.07 1.71 3.03
C ARG A 324 24.69 0.45 2.10
N ILE A 325 24.42 0.53 0.74
CA ILE A 325 23.99 -0.58 -0.25
C ILE A 325 24.46 -0.45 -1.74
N PHE A 326 24.49 -1.56 -2.56
CA PHE A 326 24.58 -1.64 -4.06
C PHE A 326 23.94 -2.93 -4.74
N ASN A 327 23.53 -2.90 -6.05
CA ASN A 327 23.36 -4.07 -6.98
C ASN A 327 23.32 -3.75 -8.51
N THR A 328 23.21 -4.78 -9.39
CA THR A 328 23.41 -4.74 -10.86
C THR A 328 22.40 -3.95 -11.70
N TRP A 329 21.10 -4.11 -11.47
CA TRP A 329 20.07 -3.51 -12.37
C TRP A 329 19.56 -2.17 -11.86
N MET A 330 19.70 -1.91 -10.56
CA MET A 330 19.27 -0.69 -9.89
C MET A 330 17.91 -0.14 -10.40
N GLY A 331 16.89 -0.97 -10.61
CA GLY A 331 15.60 -0.53 -11.16
C GLY A 331 15.54 -0.45 -12.69
N ASP A 332 14.77 0.50 -13.22
CA ASP A 332 14.48 0.65 -14.65
C ASP A 332 14.13 2.12 -14.96
N PRO A 333 14.88 2.84 -15.82
CA PRO A 333 14.62 4.25 -16.12
C PRO A 333 13.22 4.53 -16.68
N SER A 334 12.63 3.58 -17.41
CA SER A 334 11.27 3.73 -17.94
C SER A 334 10.24 3.88 -16.81
N LYS A 335 10.50 3.27 -15.64
CA LYS A 335 9.65 3.40 -14.45
C LYS A 335 9.86 4.73 -13.74
N ASN A 336 11.07 5.30 -13.79
CA ASN A 336 11.32 6.64 -13.27
C ASN A 336 10.61 7.71 -14.10
N LEU A 337 10.64 7.57 -15.44
CA LEU A 337 9.90 8.46 -16.34
C LEU A 337 8.39 8.44 -16.03
N PHE A 338 7.82 7.24 -15.91
CA PHE A 338 6.42 7.06 -15.50
C PHE A 338 6.15 7.67 -14.12
N LEU A 339 7.02 7.44 -13.14
CA LEU A 339 6.88 7.97 -11.79
C LEU A 339 6.93 9.49 -11.73
N THR A 340 7.78 10.15 -12.52
CA THR A 340 7.82 11.62 -12.60
C THR A 340 6.45 12.18 -13.00
N GLU A 341 5.83 11.61 -14.03
CA GLU A 341 4.51 12.06 -14.49
C GLU A 341 3.41 11.73 -13.48
N VAL A 342 3.48 10.56 -12.83
CA VAL A 342 2.56 10.22 -11.73
C VAL A 342 2.65 11.24 -10.60
N LEU A 343 3.85 11.61 -10.17
CA LEU A 343 4.07 12.61 -9.11
C LEU A 343 3.62 14.01 -9.54
N ASN A 344 3.78 14.35 -10.81
CA ASN A 344 3.26 15.59 -11.37
C ASN A 344 1.73 15.64 -11.24
N VAL A 345 1.02 14.61 -11.73
CA VAL A 345 -0.45 14.51 -11.64
C VAL A 345 -0.93 14.55 -10.20
N ILE A 346 -0.29 13.81 -9.28
CA ILE A 346 -0.63 13.83 -7.84
C ILE A 346 -0.61 15.26 -7.28
N ARG A 347 0.39 16.07 -7.66
CA ARG A 347 0.53 17.45 -7.21
C ARG A 347 -0.46 18.38 -7.91
N THR A 348 -0.57 18.31 -9.25
CA THR A 348 -1.39 19.24 -10.03
C THR A 348 -2.88 19.03 -9.82
N GLU A 349 -3.30 17.79 -9.56
CA GLU A 349 -4.70 17.43 -9.29
C GLU A 349 -5.02 17.30 -7.79
N ASN A 350 -4.05 17.59 -6.92
CA ASN A 350 -4.19 17.55 -5.46
C ASN A 350 -4.77 16.20 -4.95
N LEU A 351 -4.26 15.09 -5.49
CA LEU A 351 -4.84 13.76 -5.27
C LEU A 351 -4.71 13.27 -3.81
N LEU A 352 -3.80 13.83 -3.01
CA LEU A 352 -3.73 13.51 -1.58
C LEU A 352 -4.92 14.05 -0.79
N GLU A 353 -5.42 15.24 -1.15
CA GLU A 353 -6.65 15.78 -0.58
C GLU A 353 -7.86 14.95 -1.04
N GLU A 354 -7.88 14.55 -2.31
CA GLU A 354 -8.92 13.66 -2.83
C GLU A 354 -8.97 12.34 -2.07
N VAL A 355 -7.83 11.67 -1.87
CA VAL A 355 -7.73 10.42 -1.09
C VAL A 355 -8.21 10.61 0.35
N THR A 356 -7.92 11.77 0.95
CA THR A 356 -8.39 12.09 2.31
C THR A 356 -9.92 12.22 2.35
N ARG A 357 -10.49 12.92 1.37
CA ARG A 357 -11.94 13.15 1.25
C ARG A 357 -12.69 11.86 0.93
N SER A 358 -12.33 11.17 -0.15
CA SER A 358 -12.97 9.93 -0.57
C SER A 358 -12.75 8.79 0.43
N GLY A 359 -11.58 8.75 1.06
CA GLY A 359 -11.27 7.83 2.16
C GLY A 359 -12.17 8.02 3.37
N LYS A 360 -12.40 9.27 3.79
CA LYS A 360 -13.34 9.58 4.88
C LYS A 360 -14.76 9.14 4.56
N ALA A 361 -15.24 9.43 3.34
CA ALA A 361 -16.57 9.00 2.89
C ALA A 361 -16.68 7.47 2.89
N LEU A 362 -15.65 6.77 2.40
CA LEU A 362 -15.60 5.31 2.38
C LEU A 362 -15.66 4.74 3.80
N LEU A 363 -14.81 5.22 4.70
CA LEU A 363 -14.73 4.71 6.07
C LEU A 363 -16.05 4.95 6.84
N ASN A 364 -16.67 6.13 6.69
CA ASN A 364 -17.97 6.41 7.28
C ASN A 364 -19.05 5.45 6.76
N GLY A 365 -19.11 5.22 5.45
CA GLY A 365 -20.05 4.26 4.87
C GLY A 365 -19.81 2.82 5.36
N LEU A 366 -18.56 2.43 5.59
CA LEU A 366 -18.24 1.13 6.20
C LEU A 366 -18.72 1.04 7.64
N TYR A 367 -18.62 2.11 8.44
CA TYR A 367 -19.20 2.14 9.79
C TYR A 367 -20.72 2.04 9.80
N GLU A 368 -21.39 2.71 8.86
CA GLU A 368 -22.84 2.63 8.69
C GLU A 368 -23.27 1.19 8.34
N LEU A 369 -22.60 0.57 7.36
CA LEU A 369 -22.87 -0.82 6.99
C LEU A 369 -22.55 -1.81 8.12
N GLN A 370 -21.47 -1.59 8.87
CA GLN A 370 -21.17 -2.40 10.06
C GLN A 370 -22.31 -2.33 11.07
N THR A 371 -22.84 -1.13 11.31
CA THR A 371 -23.96 -0.90 12.24
C THR A 371 -25.25 -1.57 11.73
N GLN A 372 -25.46 -1.57 10.41
CA GLN A 372 -26.64 -2.16 9.77
C GLN A 372 -26.58 -3.71 9.65
N TYR A 373 -25.37 -4.28 9.63
CA TYR A 373 -25.10 -5.72 9.46
C TYR A 373 -24.12 -6.26 10.51
N PRO A 374 -24.37 -6.10 11.82
CA PRO A 374 -23.41 -6.40 12.88
C PRO A 374 -23.10 -7.90 13.05
N GLY A 375 -23.98 -8.78 12.55
CA GLY A 375 -23.72 -10.23 12.51
C GLY A 375 -22.78 -10.67 11.38
N ILE A 376 -22.56 -9.80 10.39
CA ILE A 376 -21.74 -10.10 9.20
C ILE A 376 -20.44 -9.32 9.24
N LEU A 377 -20.51 -8.03 9.63
CA LEU A 377 -19.43 -7.07 9.52
C LEU A 377 -18.94 -6.61 10.89
N SER A 378 -17.63 -6.45 11.02
CA SER A 378 -17.00 -5.90 12.23
C SER A 378 -15.66 -5.23 11.93
N ARG A 379 -15.14 -4.45 12.89
CA ARG A 379 -13.79 -3.88 12.87
C ARG A 379 -13.45 -3.08 11.60
N ALA A 380 -14.39 -2.29 11.10
CA ALA A 380 -14.13 -1.30 10.06
C ALA A 380 -12.99 -0.35 10.49
N ARG A 381 -12.02 -0.14 9.60
CA ARG A 381 -10.78 0.59 9.89
C ARG A 381 -10.17 1.14 8.60
N GLY A 382 -9.37 2.19 8.71
CA GLY A 382 -8.62 2.70 7.56
C GLY A 382 -7.96 4.05 7.79
N GLN A 383 -7.09 4.41 6.85
CA GLN A 383 -6.49 5.74 6.74
C GLN A 383 -6.43 6.16 5.28
N GLY A 384 -7.06 7.31 4.95
CA GLY A 384 -7.35 7.65 3.56
C GLY A 384 -8.21 6.55 2.92
N THR A 385 -7.95 6.20 1.66
CA THR A 385 -8.65 5.11 0.97
C THR A 385 -8.12 3.71 1.31
N PHE A 386 -7.06 3.62 2.14
CA PHE A 386 -6.53 2.35 2.63
C PHE A 386 -7.40 1.84 3.79
N CYS A 387 -8.53 1.25 3.43
CA CYS A 387 -9.56 0.78 4.37
C CYS A 387 -9.72 -0.74 4.33
N ALA A 388 -10.28 -1.29 5.40
CA ALA A 388 -10.70 -2.68 5.49
C ALA A 388 -11.85 -2.88 6.48
N ILE A 389 -12.51 -4.03 6.36
CA ILE A 389 -13.57 -4.48 7.27
C ILE A 389 -13.49 -6.00 7.43
N ASP A 390 -13.67 -6.50 8.65
CA ASP A 390 -13.70 -7.94 8.93
C ASP A 390 -15.11 -8.48 8.64
N VAL A 391 -15.15 -9.68 8.06
CA VAL A 391 -16.37 -10.47 7.88
C VAL A 391 -16.39 -11.58 8.93
N CYS A 392 -17.57 -12.12 9.24
CA CYS A 392 -17.74 -13.19 10.25
C CYS A 392 -16.81 -14.39 10.02
N ASP A 393 -16.63 -14.81 8.77
CA ASP A 393 -15.79 -15.95 8.38
C ASP A 393 -15.29 -15.85 6.92
N ASP A 394 -14.37 -16.75 6.54
CA ASP A 394 -13.74 -16.80 5.21
C ASP A 394 -14.71 -17.16 4.08
N ALA A 395 -15.64 -18.09 4.31
CA ALA A 395 -16.59 -18.52 3.30
C ALA A 395 -17.55 -17.40 2.93
N THR A 396 -18.05 -16.69 3.94
CA THR A 396 -18.89 -15.50 3.79
C THR A 396 -18.12 -14.37 3.12
N ARG A 397 -16.86 -14.11 3.52
CA ARG A 397 -15.98 -13.13 2.86
C ARG A 397 -15.85 -13.44 1.36
N THR A 398 -15.55 -14.68 1.03
CA THR A 398 -15.35 -15.14 -0.35
C THR A 398 -16.64 -15.01 -1.16
N SER A 399 -17.77 -15.39 -0.59
CA SER A 399 -19.09 -15.24 -1.21
C SER A 399 -19.43 -13.78 -1.51
N ILE A 400 -19.19 -12.87 -0.55
CA ILE A 400 -19.42 -11.43 -0.72
C ILE A 400 -18.54 -10.87 -1.85
N ILE A 401 -17.25 -11.22 -1.90
CA ILE A 401 -16.34 -10.76 -2.96
C ILE A 401 -16.82 -11.23 -4.34
N LEU A 402 -17.23 -12.50 -4.47
CA LEU A 402 -17.72 -13.05 -5.73
C LEU A 402 -19.04 -12.41 -6.18
N LYS A 403 -19.98 -12.19 -5.25
CA LYS A 403 -21.24 -11.50 -5.54
C LYS A 403 -21.02 -10.03 -5.91
N ALA A 404 -20.15 -9.32 -5.21
CA ALA A 404 -19.77 -7.95 -5.54
C ALA A 404 -19.15 -7.86 -6.95
N ARG A 405 -18.28 -8.82 -7.29
CA ARG A 405 -17.69 -8.92 -8.64
C ARG A 405 -18.75 -9.10 -9.72
N ASN A 406 -19.69 -10.00 -9.51
CA ASN A 406 -20.82 -10.22 -10.43
C ASN A 406 -21.79 -9.03 -10.50
N LYS A 407 -21.78 -8.12 -9.50
CA LYS A 407 -22.48 -6.83 -9.55
C LYS A 407 -21.62 -5.67 -10.05
N GLY A 408 -20.40 -5.93 -10.50
CA GLY A 408 -19.55 -4.92 -11.11
C GLY A 408 -18.54 -4.25 -10.19
N VAL A 409 -18.15 -4.85 -9.07
CA VAL A 409 -17.14 -4.30 -8.14
C VAL A 409 -16.05 -5.33 -7.84
N VAL A 410 -14.79 -4.99 -8.12
CA VAL A 410 -13.64 -5.82 -7.77
C VAL A 410 -13.15 -5.44 -6.37
N LEU A 411 -13.12 -6.42 -5.47
CA LEU A 411 -12.65 -6.28 -4.09
C LEU A 411 -11.50 -7.26 -3.81
N GLY A 412 -10.61 -6.89 -2.88
CA GLY A 412 -9.53 -7.73 -2.40
C GLY A 412 -9.83 -8.36 -1.05
N GLY A 413 -9.39 -9.60 -0.84
CA GLY A 413 -9.33 -10.21 0.49
C GLY A 413 -7.94 -10.04 1.12
N CYS A 414 -7.86 -9.97 2.44
CA CYS A 414 -6.62 -10.05 3.22
C CYS A 414 -6.87 -10.79 4.54
N GLY A 415 -5.77 -11.18 5.21
CA GLY A 415 -5.84 -12.01 6.41
C GLY A 415 -6.72 -13.25 6.20
N ASP A 416 -7.36 -13.69 7.28
CA ASP A 416 -8.24 -14.85 7.26
C ASP A 416 -9.64 -14.50 6.72
N ARG A 417 -10.20 -13.36 7.13
CA ARG A 417 -11.63 -13.04 6.90
C ARG A 417 -11.92 -11.57 6.58
N SER A 418 -10.92 -10.79 6.16
CA SER A 418 -11.11 -9.35 5.90
C SER A 418 -11.30 -9.06 4.41
N ILE A 419 -12.09 -8.02 4.12
CA ILE A 419 -12.18 -7.37 2.81
C ILE A 419 -11.40 -6.05 2.91
N ARG A 420 -10.58 -5.76 1.90
CA ARG A 420 -9.73 -4.56 1.82
C ARG A 420 -10.03 -3.74 0.57
N PHE A 421 -9.81 -2.44 0.70
CA PHE A 421 -10.03 -1.45 -0.35
C PHE A 421 -8.70 -0.78 -0.68
N ARG A 422 -8.33 -0.84 -1.96
CA ARG A 422 -7.12 -0.29 -2.58
C ARG A 422 -7.49 0.38 -3.90
N PRO A 423 -8.33 1.41 -3.90
CA PRO A 423 -8.68 2.11 -5.13
C PRO A 423 -7.49 2.97 -5.62
N ALA A 424 -7.55 3.41 -6.88
CA ALA A 424 -6.56 4.32 -7.44
C ALA A 424 -6.66 5.70 -6.79
N LEU A 425 -5.63 6.55 -6.95
CA LEU A 425 -5.61 7.91 -6.38
C LEU A 425 -6.65 8.84 -7.04
N VAL A 426 -7.15 8.47 -8.22
CA VAL A 426 -8.23 9.14 -8.94
C VAL A 426 -9.62 8.69 -8.48
N PHE A 427 -9.72 7.89 -7.43
CA PHE A 427 -10.98 7.44 -6.85
C PHE A 427 -11.63 8.55 -6.02
N LYS A 428 -12.91 8.75 -6.28
CA LYS A 428 -13.67 9.94 -5.88
C LYS A 428 -14.90 9.55 -5.07
N GLU A 429 -15.46 10.53 -4.37
CA GLU A 429 -16.64 10.36 -3.52
C GLU A 429 -17.85 9.74 -4.25
N TYR A 430 -18.10 10.06 -5.52
CA TYR A 430 -19.19 9.41 -6.26
C TYR A 430 -18.94 7.91 -6.49
N HIS A 431 -17.68 7.49 -6.66
CA HIS A 431 -17.32 6.08 -6.72
C HIS A 431 -17.55 5.38 -5.38
N VAL A 432 -17.32 6.07 -4.26
CA VAL A 432 -17.63 5.57 -2.91
C VAL A 432 -19.12 5.26 -2.82
N HIS A 433 -19.99 6.21 -3.19
CA HIS A 433 -21.44 6.01 -3.12
C HIS A 433 -21.92 4.88 -4.04
N LEU A 434 -21.38 4.80 -5.25
CA LEU A 434 -21.64 3.69 -6.17
C LEU A 434 -21.27 2.34 -5.56
N PHE A 435 -20.07 2.25 -4.97
CA PHE A 435 -19.63 1.05 -4.26
C PHE A 435 -20.55 0.71 -3.09
N LEU A 436 -20.82 1.66 -2.18
CA LEU A 436 -21.60 1.42 -0.97
C LEU A 436 -23.02 0.95 -1.30
N ASN A 437 -23.66 1.50 -2.33
CA ASN A 437 -24.97 1.06 -2.79
C ASN A 437 -24.94 -0.40 -3.26
N ILE A 438 -23.99 -0.76 -4.13
CA ILE A 438 -23.84 -2.13 -4.63
C ILE A 438 -23.52 -3.08 -3.48
N PHE A 439 -22.63 -2.67 -2.57
CA PHE A 439 -22.17 -3.48 -1.45
C PHE A 439 -23.30 -3.73 -0.44
N ASN A 440 -24.11 -2.72 -0.12
CA ASN A 440 -25.33 -2.88 0.67
C ASN A 440 -26.28 -3.91 0.06
N ASP A 441 -26.51 -3.85 -1.26
CA ASP A 441 -27.39 -4.82 -1.93
C ASP A 441 -26.82 -6.24 -1.95
N VAL A 442 -25.49 -6.40 -1.88
CA VAL A 442 -24.86 -7.72 -1.71
C VAL A 442 -25.06 -8.21 -0.27
N LEU A 443 -24.79 -7.36 0.73
CA LEU A 443 -24.94 -7.69 2.14
C LEU A 443 -26.38 -8.05 2.50
N ALA A 444 -27.37 -7.40 1.91
CA ALA A 444 -28.78 -7.70 2.10
C ALA A 444 -29.17 -9.14 1.68
N GLN A 445 -28.38 -9.80 0.82
CA GLN A 445 -28.57 -11.20 0.43
C GLN A 445 -27.98 -12.21 1.42
N HIS A 446 -27.31 -11.72 2.47
CA HIS A 446 -26.73 -12.51 3.56
C HIS A 446 -27.46 -12.28 4.89
N LYS A 447 -28.54 -11.48 4.88
CA LYS A 447 -29.40 -11.23 6.05
C LYS A 447 -30.32 -12.40 6.35
#